data_AF-A0A1E1W2M4-F1
#
_entry.id   AF-A0A1E1W2M4-F1
#
_cell.length_a   1.000
_cell.length_b   1.000
_cell.length_c   1.000
_cell.angle_alpha   90.00
_cell.angle_beta   90.00
_cell.angle_gamma   90.00
#
_symmetry.space_group_name_H-M   'P 1'
#
loop_
_entity.id
_entity.type
_entity.pdbx_description
1 polymer ?
#
loop_
_entity_poly.entity_id
_entity_poly.type
_entity_poly.pdbx_seq_one_letter_code
_entity_poly.pdbx_strand_id
1 'polypeptide(L)'
;GHRPQGKMSTVRRFFCLFVTFDILFTSLMWLICVVMKGDSLEQIINSEIIHYNIKKSLFDIVMMAITRFTLLLLFYALLYINNWSVIALSTGGTCAFLIAKVFVFDWPNAMQPVYQVFLILSSFTLAWSEAWFLDFRVLPQELQAKQILDHIVHHGASERTPLLAPQRPPGVQ
;
A
#
# COMPACT_ATOMS: atom_id res chain seq x y z
N GLY A 1 -15.27 -5.13 30.89
CA GLY A 1 -14.13 -5.25 29.97
C GLY A 1 -14.25 -6.52 29.15
N HIS A 2 -14.51 -6.41 27.87
CA HIS A 2 -14.39 -7.49 26.89
C HIS A 2 -13.64 -6.89 25.70
N ARG A 3 -12.47 -7.44 25.37
CA ARG A 3 -11.78 -7.21 24.10
C ARG A 3 -12.34 -8.24 23.12
N PRO A 4 -13.26 -7.91 22.19
CA PRO A 4 -13.65 -8.85 21.17
C PRO A 4 -12.65 -8.71 20.02
N GLN A 5 -11.78 -9.71 19.94
CA GLN A 5 -11.18 -10.25 18.71
C GLN A 5 -10.07 -9.44 18.07
N GLY A 6 -8.91 -10.10 17.91
CA GLY A 6 -7.87 -9.80 16.94
C GLY A 6 -8.33 -9.96 15.50
N LYS A 7 -9.50 -9.40 15.15
CA LYS A 7 -9.92 -9.20 13.78
C LYS A 7 -9.08 -8.07 13.22
N MET A 8 -8.19 -8.42 12.29
CA MET A 8 -7.49 -7.48 11.41
C MET A 8 -8.48 -6.39 10.95
N SER A 9 -8.17 -5.12 11.22
CA SER A 9 -9.05 -3.98 10.92
C SER A 9 -9.57 -4.08 9.48
N THR A 10 -10.86 -3.82 9.29
CA THR A 10 -11.53 -3.86 7.98
C THR A 10 -10.71 -3.10 6.93
N VAL A 11 -10.12 -1.97 7.30
CA VAL A 11 -9.23 -1.15 6.46
C VAL A 11 -8.04 -1.95 5.91
N ARG A 12 -7.42 -2.80 6.73
CA ARG A 12 -6.23 -3.60 6.35
C ARG A 12 -6.58 -4.74 5.42
N ARG A 13 -7.76 -5.33 5.59
CA ARG A 13 -8.26 -6.38 4.69
C ARG A 13 -8.55 -5.81 3.31
N PHE A 14 -9.21 -4.66 3.25
CA PHE A 14 -9.42 -3.95 1.99
C PHE A 14 -8.10 -3.52 1.35
N PHE A 15 -7.15 -3.02 2.14
CA PHE A 15 -5.81 -2.67 1.64
C PHE A 15 -5.10 -3.89 1.04
N CYS A 16 -4.99 -5.00 1.79
CA CYS A 16 -4.35 -6.22 1.29
C CYS A 16 -5.01 -6.75 0.00
N LEU A 17 -6.35 -6.74 -0.04
CA LEU A 17 -7.10 -7.13 -1.25
C LEU A 17 -6.75 -6.22 -2.42
N PHE A 18 -6.65 -4.92 -2.19
CA PHE A 18 -6.34 -3.94 -3.22
C PHE A 18 -4.89 -4.08 -3.75
N VAL A 19 -3.90 -4.24 -2.86
CA VAL A 19 -2.51 -4.46 -3.29
C VAL A 19 -2.34 -5.82 -3.99
N THR A 20 -3.10 -6.85 -3.56
CA THR A 20 -3.14 -8.13 -4.28
C THR A 20 -3.75 -7.96 -5.67
N PHE A 21 -4.83 -7.21 -5.79
CA PHE A 21 -5.46 -6.90 -7.07
C PHE A 21 -4.51 -6.15 -8.00
N ASP A 22 -3.68 -5.24 -7.50
CA ASP A 22 -2.69 -4.54 -8.30
C ASP A 22 -1.66 -5.48 -8.96
N ILE A 23 -1.07 -6.43 -8.20
CA ILE A 23 -0.17 -7.45 -8.78
C ILE A 23 -0.91 -8.23 -9.86
N LEU A 24 -2.11 -8.71 -9.55
CA LEU A 24 -2.87 -9.58 -10.45
C LEU A 24 -3.22 -8.84 -11.74
N PHE A 25 -3.68 -7.60 -11.62
CA PHE A 25 -4.03 -6.75 -12.75
C PHE A 25 -2.80 -6.40 -13.60
N THR A 26 -1.69 -6.02 -12.97
CA THR A 26 -0.44 -5.69 -13.67
C THR A 26 0.14 -6.91 -14.38
N SER A 27 0.14 -8.07 -13.73
CA SER A 27 0.55 -9.35 -14.32
C SER A 27 -0.35 -9.76 -15.49
N LEU A 28 -1.67 -9.61 -15.34
CA LEU A 28 -2.64 -9.89 -16.41
C LEU A 28 -2.41 -8.99 -17.64
N MET A 29 -2.23 -7.68 -17.43
CA MET A 29 -1.95 -6.74 -18.52
C MET A 29 -0.63 -7.08 -19.22
N TRP A 30 0.40 -7.43 -18.46
CA TRP A 30 1.67 -7.91 -19.01
C TRP A 30 1.49 -9.18 -19.84
N LEU A 31 0.76 -10.17 -19.31
CA LEU A 31 0.48 -11.42 -20.02
C LEU A 31 -0.27 -11.16 -21.35
N ILE A 32 -1.24 -10.25 -21.35
CA ILE A 32 -1.96 -9.86 -22.57
C ILE A 32 -1.00 -9.21 -23.57
N CYS A 33 -0.13 -8.29 -23.14
CA CYS A 33 0.88 -7.68 -24.02
C CYS A 33 1.81 -8.73 -24.64
N VAL A 34 2.17 -9.74 -23.86
CA VAL A 34 3.01 -10.87 -24.27
C VAL A 34 2.30 -11.74 -25.31
N VAL A 35 1.05 -12.17 -25.04
CA VAL A 35 0.29 -13.02 -25.97
C VAL A 35 0.02 -12.28 -27.28
N MET A 36 -0.22 -10.97 -27.23
CA MET A 36 -0.49 -10.18 -28.43
C MET A 36 0.72 -9.93 -29.32
N LYS A 37 1.96 -10.15 -28.82
CA LYS A 37 3.16 -10.17 -29.69
C LYS A 37 3.15 -11.35 -30.66
N GLY A 38 2.40 -12.42 -30.37
CA GLY A 38 2.23 -13.57 -31.28
C GLY A 38 3.36 -14.61 -31.24
N ASP A 39 4.35 -14.44 -30.35
CA ASP A 39 5.44 -15.40 -30.18
C ASP A 39 5.00 -16.60 -29.33
N SER A 40 5.76 -17.71 -29.40
CA SER A 40 5.53 -18.87 -28.54
C SER A 40 5.89 -18.55 -27.09
N LEU A 41 5.11 -19.05 -26.12
CA LEU A 41 5.29 -18.74 -24.68
C LEU A 41 6.72 -19.01 -24.19
N GLU A 42 7.36 -20.09 -24.66
CA GLU A 42 8.75 -20.41 -24.30
C GLU A 42 9.74 -19.36 -24.79
N GLN A 43 9.59 -18.87 -26.03
CA GLN A 43 10.47 -17.84 -26.58
C GLN A 43 10.25 -16.49 -25.89
N ILE A 44 9.02 -16.19 -25.48
CA ILE A 44 8.73 -14.97 -24.75
C ILE A 44 9.31 -15.03 -23.34
N ILE A 45 9.16 -16.15 -22.63
CA ILE A 45 9.77 -16.32 -21.31
C ILE A 45 11.30 -16.24 -21.43
N ASN A 46 11.89 -16.88 -22.45
CA ASN A 46 13.33 -16.80 -22.68
C ASN A 46 13.81 -15.39 -23.02
N SER A 47 13.03 -14.57 -23.71
CA SER A 47 13.45 -13.22 -24.14
C SER A 47 13.06 -12.12 -23.15
N GLU A 48 11.96 -12.25 -22.43
CA GLU A 48 11.51 -11.24 -21.46
C GLU A 48 12.04 -11.49 -20.05
N ILE A 49 12.23 -12.75 -19.65
CA ILE A 49 12.68 -13.13 -18.29
C ILE A 49 14.15 -13.55 -18.29
N ILE A 50 14.57 -14.44 -19.20
CA ILE A 50 15.94 -15.00 -19.18
C ILE A 50 16.95 -14.06 -19.86
N HIS A 51 16.66 -13.60 -21.08
CA HIS A 51 17.44 -12.57 -21.79
C HIS A 51 16.86 -11.18 -21.58
N TYR A 52 16.64 -10.87 -20.30
CA TYR A 52 16.04 -9.63 -19.87
C TYR A 52 16.73 -8.40 -20.49
N ASN A 53 15.95 -7.57 -21.17
CA ASN A 53 16.42 -6.31 -21.74
C ASN A 53 15.46 -5.17 -21.40
N ILE A 54 15.91 -4.23 -20.57
CA ILE A 54 15.11 -3.14 -20.00
C ILE A 54 14.44 -2.23 -21.05
N LYS A 55 14.95 -2.21 -22.28
CA LYS A 55 14.40 -1.38 -23.36
C LYS A 55 13.22 -2.01 -24.10
N LYS A 56 13.09 -3.34 -24.06
CA LYS A 56 12.06 -4.10 -24.79
C LYS A 56 11.13 -4.94 -23.89
N SER A 57 11.60 -5.35 -22.71
CA SER A 57 10.83 -6.16 -21.77
C SER A 57 9.95 -5.29 -20.88
N LEU A 58 8.69 -5.71 -20.67
CA LEU A 58 7.74 -5.05 -19.77
C LEU A 58 7.65 -5.76 -18.41
N PHE A 59 8.38 -6.86 -18.25
CA PHE A 59 8.45 -7.64 -17.03
C PHE A 59 8.86 -6.83 -15.81
N ASP A 60 9.65 -5.76 -16.01
CA ASP A 60 10.03 -4.81 -14.97
C ASP A 60 8.86 -4.22 -14.19
N ILE A 61 7.76 -3.95 -14.90
CA ILE A 61 6.60 -3.29 -14.30
C ILE A 61 5.90 -4.29 -13.38
N VAL A 62 5.88 -5.58 -13.75
CA VAL A 62 5.40 -6.67 -12.89
C VAL A 62 6.33 -6.85 -11.69
N MET A 63 7.64 -6.87 -11.89
CA MET A 63 8.62 -6.98 -10.81
C MET A 63 8.54 -5.80 -9.83
N MET A 64 8.28 -4.60 -10.34
CA MET A 64 8.03 -3.42 -9.54
C MET A 64 6.75 -3.56 -8.71
N ALA A 65 5.65 -4.02 -9.31
CA ALA A 65 4.40 -4.28 -8.59
C ALA A 65 4.59 -5.32 -7.48
N ILE A 66 5.35 -6.40 -7.73
CA ILE A 66 5.71 -7.41 -6.73
C ILE A 66 6.52 -6.79 -5.60
N THR A 67 7.57 -6.02 -5.94
CA THR A 67 8.42 -5.37 -4.94
C THR A 67 7.60 -4.43 -4.06
N ARG A 68 6.74 -3.62 -4.67
CA ARG A 68 5.86 -2.69 -3.96
C ARG A 68 4.87 -3.44 -3.05
N PHE A 69 4.26 -4.53 -3.54
CA PHE A 69 3.41 -5.40 -2.71
C PHE A 69 4.16 -6.00 -1.52
N THR A 70 5.37 -6.52 -1.73
CA THR A 70 6.17 -7.10 -0.64
C THR A 70 6.53 -6.05 0.40
N LEU A 71 6.94 -4.84 -0.03
CA LEU A 71 7.23 -3.73 0.87
C LEU A 71 5.97 -3.32 1.66
N LEU A 72 4.85 -3.09 0.99
CA LEU A 72 3.61 -2.67 1.64
C LEU A 72 3.07 -3.75 2.58
N LEU A 73 3.13 -5.03 2.19
CA LEU A 73 2.71 -6.14 3.06
C LEU A 73 3.63 -6.29 4.28
N LEU A 74 4.95 -6.23 4.09
CA LEU A 74 5.92 -6.36 5.18
C LEU A 74 5.78 -5.21 6.19
N PHE A 75 5.78 -3.97 5.72
CA PHE A 75 5.73 -2.81 6.60
C PHE A 75 4.35 -2.62 7.26
N TYR A 76 3.26 -2.82 6.51
CA TYR A 76 1.91 -2.53 6.99
C TYR A 76 1.23 -3.73 7.68
N ALA A 77 1.42 -4.96 7.18
CA ALA A 77 0.79 -6.15 7.77
C ALA A 77 1.64 -6.78 8.89
N LEU A 78 2.97 -6.86 8.73
CA LEU A 78 3.84 -7.54 9.70
C LEU A 78 4.43 -6.60 10.75
N LEU A 79 5.01 -5.47 10.36
CA LEU A 79 5.71 -4.59 11.29
C LEU A 79 4.79 -3.58 11.99
N TYR A 80 3.55 -3.41 11.53
CA TYR A 80 2.59 -2.41 12.06
C TYR A 80 3.20 -0.98 12.07
N ILE A 81 4.24 -0.73 11.28
CA ILE A 81 4.96 0.53 11.26
C ILE A 81 4.10 1.54 10.52
N ASN A 82 3.71 2.57 11.25
CA ASN A 82 2.72 3.55 10.84
C ASN A 82 3.37 4.82 10.28
N ASN A 83 4.48 4.67 9.56
CA ASN A 83 5.20 5.79 8.98
C ASN A 83 4.67 6.07 7.57
N TRP A 84 3.91 7.15 7.42
CA TRP A 84 3.39 7.65 6.13
C TRP A 84 4.50 7.75 5.07
N SER A 85 5.73 8.04 5.47
CA SER A 85 6.90 8.12 4.59
C SER A 85 7.20 6.84 3.82
N VAL A 86 6.98 5.65 4.38
CA VAL A 86 7.28 4.38 3.68
C VAL A 86 6.37 4.22 2.47
N ILE A 87 5.10 4.58 2.63
CA ILE A 87 4.07 4.52 1.58
C ILE A 87 4.39 5.56 0.51
N ALA A 88 4.63 6.81 0.92
CA ALA A 88 4.97 7.88 0.01
C ALA A 88 6.24 7.57 -0.80
N LEU A 89 7.27 6.98 -0.17
CA LEU A 89 8.49 6.57 -0.85
C LEU A 89 8.27 5.38 -1.78
N SER A 90 7.49 4.36 -1.38
CA SER A 90 7.21 3.23 -2.26
C SER A 90 6.40 3.65 -3.48
N THR A 91 5.36 4.46 -3.30
CA THR A 91 4.52 4.96 -4.39
C THR A 91 5.29 5.95 -5.26
N GLY A 92 6.00 6.90 -4.66
CA GLY A 92 6.83 7.86 -5.38
C GLY A 92 7.94 7.19 -6.18
N GLY A 93 8.58 6.17 -5.60
CA GLY A 93 9.58 5.34 -6.28
C GLY A 93 9.00 4.57 -7.46
N THR A 94 7.82 3.96 -7.31
CA THR A 94 7.12 3.30 -8.41
C THR A 94 6.77 4.29 -9.52
N CYS A 95 6.21 5.46 -9.18
CA CYS A 95 5.88 6.49 -10.16
C CYS A 95 7.13 7.01 -10.90
N ALA A 96 8.21 7.29 -10.18
CA ALA A 96 9.46 7.76 -10.77
C ALA A 96 10.06 6.73 -11.74
N PHE A 97 10.02 5.45 -11.38
CA PHE A 97 10.47 4.37 -12.25
C PHE A 97 9.59 4.23 -13.49
N LEU A 98 8.25 4.28 -13.36
CA LEU A 98 7.35 4.20 -14.51
C LEU A 98 7.59 5.36 -15.49
N ILE A 99 7.83 6.57 -14.97
CA ILE A 99 8.21 7.73 -15.78
C ILE A 99 9.54 7.46 -16.50
N ALA A 100 10.57 7.01 -15.77
CA ALA A 100 11.86 6.68 -16.37
C ALA A 100 11.73 5.58 -17.45
N LYS A 101 10.88 4.58 -17.20
CA LYS A 101 10.59 3.50 -18.14
C LYS A 101 9.99 4.04 -19.44
N VAL A 102 9.04 4.98 -19.38
CA VAL A 102 8.46 5.62 -20.58
C VAL A 102 9.54 6.28 -21.44
N PHE A 103 10.55 6.90 -20.84
CA PHE A 103 11.64 7.53 -21.58
C PHE A 103 12.66 6.53 -22.15
N VAL A 104 12.94 5.45 -21.43
CA VAL A 104 13.95 4.44 -21.81
C VAL A 104 13.40 3.41 -22.80
N PHE A 105 12.07 3.28 -22.89
CA PHE A 105 11.42 2.28 -23.72
C PHE A 105 11.54 2.61 -25.22
N ASP A 106 11.98 1.63 -26.03
CA ASP A 106 12.19 1.81 -27.48
C ASP A 106 10.86 1.68 -28.24
N TRP A 107 10.01 2.70 -28.13
CA TRP A 107 8.70 2.81 -28.81
C TRP A 107 8.70 2.50 -30.32
N PRO A 108 9.71 2.91 -31.12
CA PRO A 108 9.69 2.65 -32.57
C PRO A 108 9.74 1.17 -32.95
N ASN A 109 10.26 0.31 -32.06
CA ASN A 109 10.33 -1.14 -32.26
C ASN A 109 9.17 -1.90 -31.60
N ALA A 110 8.21 -1.17 -31.00
CA ALA A 110 7.06 -1.78 -30.37
C ALA A 110 6.05 -2.21 -31.44
N MET A 111 5.85 -3.52 -31.57
CA MET A 111 4.85 -4.09 -32.48
C MET A 111 3.44 -3.55 -32.20
N GLN A 112 3.12 -3.33 -30.91
CA GLN A 112 1.81 -2.85 -30.46
C GLN A 112 1.94 -1.90 -29.27
N PRO A 113 2.26 -0.61 -29.51
CA PRO A 113 2.57 0.34 -28.45
C PRO A 113 1.36 0.64 -27.56
N VAL A 114 0.13 0.52 -28.07
CA VAL A 114 -1.11 0.86 -27.36
C VAL A 114 -1.25 0.04 -26.07
N TYR A 115 -1.13 -1.29 -26.13
CA TYR A 115 -1.27 -2.14 -24.94
C TYR A 115 -0.19 -1.86 -23.89
N GLN A 116 1.02 -1.50 -24.34
CA GLN A 116 2.15 -1.18 -23.47
C GLN A 116 1.94 0.15 -22.74
N VAL A 117 1.40 1.16 -23.44
CA VAL A 117 0.96 2.41 -22.81
C VAL A 117 -0.12 2.14 -21.77
N PHE A 118 -1.14 1.33 -22.10
CA PHE A 118 -2.19 0.99 -21.16
C PHE A 118 -1.67 0.28 -19.91
N LEU A 119 -0.72 -0.65 -20.06
CA LEU A 119 -0.06 -1.31 -18.94
C LEU A 119 0.64 -0.28 -18.04
N ILE A 120 1.43 0.64 -18.61
CA ILE A 120 2.12 1.69 -17.84
C ILE A 120 1.12 2.62 -17.15
N LEU A 121 0.10 3.10 -17.87
CA LEU A 121 -0.90 4.02 -17.33
C LEU A 121 -1.73 3.39 -16.22
N SER A 122 -2.13 2.14 -16.39
CA SER A 122 -2.89 1.42 -15.38
C SER A 122 -2.03 1.14 -14.13
N SER A 123 -0.78 0.71 -14.29
CA SER A 123 0.15 0.54 -13.16
C SER A 123 0.39 1.86 -12.41
N PHE A 124 0.54 2.97 -13.12
CA PHE A 124 0.65 4.30 -12.53
C PHE A 124 -0.61 4.70 -11.76
N THR A 125 -1.78 4.51 -12.38
CA THR A 125 -3.08 4.85 -11.77
C THR A 125 -3.33 3.99 -10.53
N LEU A 126 -2.97 2.71 -10.57
CA LEU A 126 -3.10 1.80 -9.43
C LEU A 126 -2.18 2.21 -8.28
N ALA A 127 -0.89 2.44 -8.56
CA ALA A 127 0.07 2.92 -7.56
C ALA A 127 -0.39 4.23 -6.88
N TRP A 128 -0.97 5.16 -7.66
CA TRP A 128 -1.54 6.37 -7.09
C TRP A 128 -2.82 6.05 -6.28
N SER A 129 -3.75 5.26 -6.80
CA SER A 129 -4.95 4.90 -6.07
C SER A 129 -4.68 4.19 -4.73
N GLU A 130 -3.58 3.45 -4.61
CA GLU A 130 -3.14 2.84 -3.35
C GLU A 130 -2.75 3.88 -2.30
N ALA A 131 -1.94 4.87 -2.68
CA ALA A 131 -1.56 5.95 -1.79
C ALA A 131 -2.76 6.84 -1.46
N TRP A 132 -3.63 7.13 -2.43
CA TRP A 132 -4.86 7.87 -2.19
C TRP A 132 -5.77 7.13 -1.20
N PHE A 133 -5.98 5.82 -1.39
CA PHE A 133 -6.79 5.00 -0.49
C PHE A 133 -6.22 4.97 0.93
N LEU A 134 -4.89 4.87 1.05
CA LEU A 134 -4.21 4.97 2.33
C LEU A 134 -4.42 6.34 2.97
N ASP A 135 -4.24 7.45 2.25
CA ASP A 135 -4.44 8.80 2.81
C ASP A 135 -5.87 9.01 3.33
N PHE A 136 -6.90 8.59 2.59
CA PHE A 136 -8.30 8.71 3.01
C PHE A 136 -8.70 7.83 4.19
N ARG A 137 -7.96 6.75 4.47
CA ARG A 137 -8.30 5.79 5.54
C ARG A 137 -7.37 5.85 6.74
N VAL A 138 -6.11 6.23 6.54
CA VAL A 138 -5.10 6.39 7.60
C VAL A 138 -5.36 7.67 8.39
N LEU A 139 -5.66 8.82 7.75
CA LEU A 139 -5.97 10.06 8.49
C LEU A 139 -7.10 9.92 9.54
N PRO A 140 -8.27 9.34 9.21
CA PRO A 140 -9.33 9.18 10.21
C PRO A 140 -8.97 8.17 11.31
N GLN A 141 -8.18 7.13 10.99
CA GLN A 141 -7.73 6.15 11.98
C GLN A 141 -6.69 6.73 12.94
N GLU A 142 -5.77 7.57 12.45
CA GLU A 142 -4.82 8.33 13.25
C GLU A 142 -5.54 9.31 14.18
N LEU A 143 -6.55 10.01 13.65
CA LEU A 143 -7.35 10.95 14.44
C LEU A 143 -8.12 10.23 15.54
N GLN A 144 -8.76 9.09 15.24
CA GLN A 144 -9.46 8.29 16.25
C GLN A 144 -8.52 7.69 17.30
N ALA A 145 -7.35 7.19 16.89
CA ALA A 145 -6.37 6.64 17.83
C ALA A 145 -5.82 7.72 18.78
N LYS A 146 -5.52 8.91 18.26
CA LYS A 146 -5.14 10.07 19.06
C LYS A 146 -6.25 10.51 19.99
N GLN A 147 -7.50 10.58 19.51
CA GLN A 147 -8.66 10.93 20.33
C GLN A 147 -8.91 9.93 21.46
N ILE A 148 -8.77 8.62 21.22
CA ILE A 148 -8.89 7.59 22.27
C ILE A 148 -7.76 7.73 23.28
N LEU A 149 -6.51 7.94 22.82
CA LEU A 149 -5.37 8.12 23.72
C LEU A 149 -5.53 9.38 24.57
N ASP A 150 -5.89 10.52 23.97
CA ASP A 150 -6.14 11.77 24.69
C ASP A 150 -7.29 11.61 25.68
N HIS A 151 -8.38 10.94 25.31
CA HIS A 151 -9.48 10.65 26.23
C HIS A 151 -9.02 9.77 27.41
N ILE A 152 -8.21 8.73 27.18
CA ILE A 152 -7.67 7.87 28.25
C ILE A 152 -6.73 8.66 29.16
N VAL A 153 -5.85 9.50 28.60
CA VAL A 153 -4.88 10.30 29.36
C VAL A 153 -5.59 11.38 30.18
N HIS A 154 -6.56 12.10 29.58
CA HIS A 154 -7.31 13.15 30.27
C HIS A 154 -8.32 12.60 31.29
N HIS A 155 -9.06 11.52 30.99
CA HIS A 155 -9.99 10.93 31.97
C HIS A 155 -9.29 10.07 33.03
N GLY A 156 -8.21 9.37 32.70
CA GLY A 156 -7.41 8.60 33.66
C GLY A 156 -6.70 9.47 34.70
N ALA A 157 -6.44 10.75 34.39
CA ALA A 157 -5.95 11.74 35.35
C ALA A 157 -7.05 12.19 36.35
N SER A 158 -8.32 12.20 35.94
CA SER A 158 -9.44 12.64 36.78
C SER A 158 -9.91 11.58 37.80
N GLU A 159 -9.76 10.29 37.50
CA GLU A 159 -10.16 9.19 38.38
C GLU A 159 -9.24 8.98 39.61
N ARG A 160 -8.11 9.68 39.69
CA ARG A 160 -7.20 9.66 40.87
C ARG A 160 -7.45 10.78 41.88
N THR A 161 -8.63 11.39 41.89
CA THR A 161 -9.03 12.30 42.96
C THR A 161 -9.47 11.47 44.18
N PRO A 162 -8.73 11.46 45.30
CA PRO A 162 -9.13 10.68 46.46
C PRO A 162 -10.36 11.35 47.10
N LEU A 163 -11.52 10.68 47.03
CA LEU A 163 -12.76 11.07 47.71
C LEU A 163 -12.68 10.75 49.22
N LEU A 164 -11.72 11.33 49.93
CA LEU A 164 -11.58 11.25 51.38
C LEU A 164 -11.21 12.63 51.93
N ALA A 165 -12.21 13.50 52.07
CA ALA A 165 -12.16 14.53 53.10
C ALA A 165 -12.74 13.90 54.38
N PRO A 166 -11.99 13.75 55.47
CA PRO A 166 -12.56 13.28 56.73
C PRO A 166 -13.50 14.36 57.26
N GLN A 167 -14.79 14.06 57.31
CA GLN A 167 -15.80 14.91 57.93
C GLN A 167 -15.53 14.95 59.44
N ARG A 168 -14.94 16.07 59.89
CA ARG A 168 -14.67 16.37 61.30
C ARG A 168 -15.99 16.43 62.08
N PRO A 169 -16.18 15.69 63.19
CA PRO A 169 -17.36 15.84 64.02
C PRO A 169 -17.31 17.20 64.73
N PRO A 170 -18.39 18.00 64.75
CA PRO A 170 -18.47 19.16 65.62
C PRO A 170 -18.54 18.67 67.06
N GLY A 171 -17.50 18.99 67.82
CA GLY A 171 -17.47 18.74 69.25
C GLY A 171 -18.46 19.63 70.01
N VAL A 172 -19.02 19.02 71.05
CA VAL A 172 -19.13 19.55 72.42
C VAL A 172 -19.82 20.90 72.59
N GLN A 173 -21.07 20.83 73.08
CA GLN A 173 -21.48 21.55 74.28
C GLN A 173 -21.96 20.55 75.32
#